data_AF-A0A969I5V3-F1
#
_entry.id   AF-A0A969I5V3-F1
#
_cell.length_a   1.000
_cell.length_b   1.000
_cell.length_c   1.000
_cell.angle_alpha   90.00
_cell.angle_beta   90.00
_cell.angle_gamma   90.00
#
_symmetry.space_group_name_H-M   'P 1'
#
loop_
_entity.id
_entity.type
_entity.pdbx_description
1 polymer ?
#
loop_
_entity_poly.entity_id
_entity_poly.type
_entity_poly.pdbx_seq_one_letter_code
_entity_poly.pdbx_strand_id
1 'polypeptide(L)'
;MKSVAPIASLLALLLACSATQATECVGLIENLKQESREQSGWRAMLSQLLDGQHCSSARTVLDKYRNRKVVAGRKLEDDKPLDVAAAQANLDQALADPAISDLFAKARAATSDEIALTLYQATILDAEGYYLARDLLVRRLSEKGKD
;
A
#
# COMPACT_ATOMS: atom_id res chain seq x y z
N MET A 1 39.73 41.40 35.09
CA MET A 1 38.73 41.32 34.00
C MET A 1 39.08 40.15 33.11
N LYS A 2 38.24 39.12 33.05
CA LYS A 2 38.11 38.17 31.93
C LYS A 2 36.79 37.42 32.14
N SER A 3 35.80 37.82 31.33
CA SER A 3 34.42 37.37 31.38
C SER A 3 34.28 35.92 30.92
N VAL A 4 33.40 35.20 31.61
CA VAL A 4 32.87 33.89 31.26
C VAL A 4 31.70 34.09 30.29
N ALA A 5 31.64 33.33 29.20
CA ALA A 5 30.47 33.26 28.33
C ALA A 5 29.94 31.81 28.28
N PRO A 6 28.61 31.58 28.32
CA PRO A 6 28.02 30.27 28.53
C PRO A 6 27.82 29.49 27.22
N ILE A 7 28.31 28.25 27.20
CA ILE A 7 28.01 27.23 26.18
C ILE A 7 26.67 26.59 26.57
N ALA A 8 25.57 27.27 26.25
CA ALA A 8 24.23 26.75 26.53
C ALA A 8 23.27 27.16 25.42
N SER A 9 23.43 26.59 24.21
CA SER A 9 22.43 26.67 23.12
C SER A 9 22.82 25.76 21.94
N LEU A 10 22.72 24.44 22.12
CA LEU A 10 22.93 23.50 21.00
C LEU A 10 22.09 22.21 21.09
N LEU A 11 20.99 22.22 21.87
CA LEU A 11 20.15 21.04 22.07
C LEU A 11 18.65 21.30 21.82
N ALA A 12 18.31 22.22 20.92
CA ALA A 12 16.92 22.55 20.57
C ALA A 12 16.60 22.38 19.06
N LEU A 13 17.41 21.60 18.32
CA LEU A 13 17.28 21.47 16.86
C LEU A 13 17.01 20.03 16.37
N LEU A 14 16.41 19.16 17.20
CA LEU A 14 16.14 17.75 16.85
C LEU A 14 14.66 17.34 16.90
N LEU A 15 13.73 18.28 17.01
CA LEU A 15 12.29 18.00 17.18
C LEU A 15 11.39 18.40 16.00
N ALA A 16 11.88 18.30 14.77
CA ALA A 16 11.10 18.69 13.59
C ALA A 16 11.25 17.74 12.39
N CYS A 17 11.15 16.42 12.60
CA CYS A 17 11.08 15.50 11.46
C CYS A 17 10.28 14.22 11.76
N SER A 18 8.96 14.35 11.88
CA SER A 18 8.05 13.19 11.76
C SER A 18 6.60 13.63 11.67
N ALA A 19 6.23 14.36 10.61
CA ALA A 19 4.82 14.66 10.31
C ALA A 19 4.51 14.78 8.81
N THR A 20 5.33 14.19 7.93
CA THR A 20 5.25 14.45 6.48
C THR A 20 4.68 13.29 5.65
N GLN A 21 3.89 12.37 6.23
CA GLN A 21 3.39 11.19 5.47
C GLN A 21 1.86 11.08 5.34
N ALA A 22 1.07 11.96 5.96
CA ALA A 22 -0.40 11.86 5.91
C ALA A 22 -1.06 12.69 4.78
N THR A 23 -0.33 13.62 4.15
CA THR A 23 -0.92 14.63 3.24
C THR A 23 -1.18 14.11 1.82
N GLU A 24 -0.66 12.94 1.44
CA GLU A 24 -0.69 12.46 0.05
C GLU A 24 -1.94 11.63 -0.31
N CYS A 25 -2.83 11.40 0.66
CA CYS A 25 -3.95 10.45 0.56
C CYS A 25 -5.30 11.12 0.30
N VAL A 26 -5.42 12.39 0.71
CA VAL A 26 -6.70 13.13 0.77
C VAL A 26 -7.41 13.14 -0.58
N GLY A 27 -6.69 13.42 -1.67
CA GLY A 27 -7.28 13.46 -3.02
C GLY A 27 -7.68 12.10 -3.59
N LEU A 28 -7.11 10.98 -3.11
CA LEU A 28 -7.49 9.64 -3.57
C LEU A 28 -8.79 9.18 -2.91
N ILE A 29 -8.96 9.50 -1.63
CA ILE A 29 -10.18 9.20 -0.86
C ILE A 29 -11.39 9.95 -1.43
N GLU A 30 -11.22 11.22 -1.81
CA GLU A 30 -12.30 12.00 -2.43
C GLU A 30 -12.76 11.40 -3.77
N ASN A 31 -11.84 10.96 -4.61
CA ASN A 31 -12.19 10.29 -5.88
C ASN A 31 -12.93 8.96 -5.66
N LEU A 32 -12.54 8.17 -4.66
CA LEU A 32 -13.25 6.94 -4.29
C LEU A 32 -14.66 7.22 -3.76
N LYS A 33 -14.85 8.33 -3.03
CA LYS A 33 -16.16 8.78 -2.54
C LYS A 33 -17.05 9.30 -3.67
N GLN A 34 -16.49 9.88 -4.74
CA GLN A 34 -17.28 10.45 -5.83
C GLN A 34 -17.81 9.39 -6.82
N GLU A 35 -17.08 8.30 -7.02
CA GLU A 35 -17.53 7.14 -7.80
C GLU A 35 -18.51 6.21 -7.02
N SER A 36 -18.91 6.59 -5.80
CA SER A 36 -19.58 5.72 -4.80
C SER A 36 -21.09 5.55 -4.93
N ARG A 37 -21.72 5.88 -6.07
CA ARG A 37 -23.16 5.59 -6.24
C ARG A 37 -23.48 4.10 -6.36
N GLU A 38 -22.49 3.25 -6.64
CA GLU A 38 -22.57 1.79 -6.45
C GLU A 38 -21.64 1.37 -5.30
N GLN A 39 -22.28 0.98 -4.19
CA GLN A 39 -21.64 0.49 -2.97
C GLN A 39 -21.01 -0.88 -3.21
N SER A 40 -19.75 -0.92 -3.58
CA SER A 40 -18.93 -2.14 -3.50
C SER A 40 -18.17 -2.14 -2.19
N GLY A 41 -18.32 -3.22 -1.41
CA GLY A 41 -17.77 -3.37 -0.06
C GLY A 41 -16.25 -3.17 0.00
N TRP A 42 -15.54 -3.42 -1.10
CA TRP A 42 -14.10 -3.17 -1.18
C TRP A 42 -13.69 -1.71 -0.93
N ARG A 43 -14.49 -0.73 -1.32
CA ARG A 43 -14.11 0.69 -1.20
C ARG A 43 -14.02 1.16 0.26
N ALA A 44 -14.89 0.66 1.14
CA ALA A 44 -14.90 1.01 2.56
C ALA A 44 -13.68 0.43 3.30
N MET A 45 -13.28 -0.80 2.96
CA MET A 45 -12.07 -1.39 3.52
C MET A 45 -10.82 -0.70 2.99
N LEU A 46 -10.86 -0.25 1.73
CA LEU A 46 -9.75 0.46 1.13
C LEU A 46 -9.59 1.89 1.67
N SER A 47 -10.68 2.57 2.00
CA SER A 47 -10.59 3.89 2.65
C SER A 47 -9.89 3.80 3.99
N GLN A 48 -10.09 2.71 4.76
CA GLN A 48 -9.36 2.50 6.02
C GLN A 48 -7.84 2.35 5.81
N LEU A 49 -7.41 1.73 4.72
CA LEU A 49 -5.99 1.65 4.36
C LEU A 49 -5.41 2.98 3.90
N LEU A 50 -6.21 3.78 3.21
CA LEU A 50 -5.83 5.11 2.72
C LEU A 50 -5.85 6.20 3.79
N ASP A 51 -6.67 6.04 4.83
CA ASP A 51 -6.72 6.91 6.00
C ASP A 51 -5.67 6.53 7.06
N GLY A 52 -4.97 5.40 6.87
CA GLY A 52 -4.04 4.80 7.84
C GLY A 52 -2.55 4.90 7.48
N GLN A 53 -1.72 4.17 8.21
CA GLN A 53 -0.25 4.17 8.02
C GLN A 53 0.23 3.55 6.69
N HIS A 54 -0.66 2.87 5.95
CA HIS A 54 -0.32 2.17 4.71
C HIS A 54 -0.79 2.92 3.45
N CYS A 55 -1.10 4.21 3.56
CA CYS A 55 -1.68 4.92 2.43
C CYS A 55 -0.80 4.95 1.17
N SER A 56 0.52 5.19 1.31
CA SER A 56 1.43 5.19 0.15
C SER A 56 1.42 3.85 -0.58
N SER A 57 1.42 2.77 0.18
CA SER A 57 1.30 1.40 -0.33
C SER A 57 -0.07 1.14 -0.97
N ALA A 58 -1.14 1.58 -0.33
CA ALA A 58 -2.50 1.45 -0.85
C ALA A 58 -2.67 2.21 -2.18
N ARG A 59 -2.08 3.40 -2.28
CA ARG A 59 -2.05 4.20 -3.52
C ARG A 59 -1.27 3.49 -4.62
N THR A 60 -0.10 2.94 -4.31
CA THR A 60 0.73 2.17 -5.26
C THR A 60 -0.02 0.94 -5.79
N VAL A 61 -0.64 0.18 -4.89
CA VAL A 61 -1.42 -1.02 -5.25
C VAL A 61 -2.65 -0.66 -6.08
N LEU A 62 -3.37 0.41 -5.72
CA LEU A 62 -4.49 0.91 -6.51
C LEU A 62 -4.07 1.34 -7.90
N ASP A 63 -2.97 2.08 -8.02
CA ASP A 63 -2.48 2.55 -9.32
C ASP A 63 -2.11 1.36 -10.21
N LYS A 64 -1.36 0.39 -9.67
CA LYS A 64 -1.05 -0.88 -10.37
C LYS A 64 -2.31 -1.64 -10.76
N TYR A 65 -3.29 -1.74 -9.87
CA TYR A 65 -4.57 -2.39 -10.18
C TYR A 65 -5.32 -1.64 -11.29
N ARG A 66 -5.44 -0.31 -11.25
CA ARG A 66 -6.15 0.48 -12.27
C ARG A 66 -5.44 0.46 -13.62
N ASN A 67 -4.12 0.55 -13.61
CA ASN A 67 -3.28 0.62 -14.82
C ASN A 67 -2.89 -0.75 -15.38
N ARG A 68 -3.40 -1.86 -14.82
CA ARG A 68 -3.16 -3.25 -15.24
C ARG A 68 -3.35 -3.58 -16.73
N LYS A 69 -4.03 -2.71 -17.49
CA LYS A 69 -4.31 -2.87 -18.94
C LYS A 69 -3.49 -1.93 -19.82
N VAL A 70 -2.77 -0.96 -19.24
CA VAL A 70 -2.06 0.07 -20.01
C VAL A 70 -0.65 -0.42 -20.31
N VAL A 71 -0.48 -1.05 -21.46
CA VAL A 71 0.84 -1.27 -22.05
C VAL A 71 1.35 0.10 -22.54
N ALA A 72 2.08 0.80 -21.67
CA ALA A 72 2.96 1.93 -21.97
C ALA A 72 2.40 3.07 -22.86
N GLY A 73 1.80 4.08 -22.23
CA GLY A 73 1.62 5.41 -22.85
C GLY A 73 2.83 6.34 -22.70
N ARG A 74 3.65 6.15 -21.65
CA ARG A 74 4.96 6.78 -21.45
C ARG A 74 5.83 5.83 -20.63
N LYS A 75 6.91 5.32 -21.22
CA LYS A 75 7.93 4.45 -20.61
C LYS A 75 8.24 4.88 -19.17
N LEU A 76 7.91 4.06 -18.17
CA LEU A 76 8.53 4.18 -16.85
C LEU A 76 9.07 2.86 -16.30
N GLU A 77 8.53 1.69 -16.65
CA GLU A 77 9.25 0.42 -16.47
C GLU A 77 8.89 -0.49 -17.65
N ASP A 78 9.88 -1.17 -18.25
CA ASP A 78 9.57 -2.28 -19.14
C ASP A 78 8.82 -3.31 -18.28
N ASP A 79 7.61 -3.70 -18.69
CA ASP A 79 6.83 -4.77 -18.07
C ASP A 79 7.65 -6.08 -18.15
N LYS A 80 8.59 -6.24 -17.23
CA LYS A 80 9.33 -7.48 -17.08
C LYS A 80 8.28 -8.53 -16.71
N PRO A 81 8.26 -9.67 -17.43
CA PRO A 81 7.36 -10.75 -17.06
C PRO A 81 7.57 -11.12 -15.60
N LEU A 82 6.50 -11.10 -14.81
CA LEU A 82 6.54 -11.54 -13.42
C LEU A 82 7.07 -12.98 -13.36
N ASP A 83 8.17 -13.19 -12.64
CA ASP A 83 8.62 -14.53 -12.27
C ASP A 83 7.66 -15.08 -11.21
N VAL A 84 6.77 -15.98 -11.63
CA VAL A 84 5.73 -16.54 -10.77
C VAL A 84 6.33 -17.36 -9.63
N ALA A 85 7.45 -18.06 -9.87
CA ALA A 85 8.07 -18.89 -8.85
C ALA A 85 8.70 -18.03 -7.75
N ALA A 86 9.47 -17.01 -8.15
CA ALA A 86 10.05 -16.05 -7.21
C ALA A 86 8.97 -15.28 -6.43
N ALA A 87 7.90 -14.89 -7.10
CA ALA A 87 6.79 -14.19 -6.46
C ALA A 87 6.00 -15.06 -5.48
N GLN A 88 5.82 -16.35 -5.78
CA GLN A 88 5.19 -17.28 -4.85
C GLN A 88 6.08 -17.54 -3.63
N ALA A 89 7.39 -17.74 -3.82
CA ALA A 89 8.33 -17.88 -2.71
C ALA A 89 8.35 -16.63 -1.81
N ASN A 90 8.25 -15.43 -2.39
CA ASN A 90 8.16 -14.18 -1.64
C ASN A 90 6.84 -14.08 -0.84
N LEU A 91 5.74 -14.58 -1.39
CA LEU A 91 4.47 -14.67 -0.67
C LEU A 91 4.55 -15.67 0.49
N ASP A 92 5.15 -16.84 0.26
CA ASP A 92 5.32 -17.85 1.31
C ASP A 92 6.21 -17.33 2.45
N GLN A 93 7.24 -16.56 2.13
CA GLN A 93 8.07 -15.86 3.10
C GLN A 93 7.25 -14.84 3.91
N ALA A 94 6.40 -14.03 3.25
CA ALA A 94 5.53 -13.08 3.95
C ALA A 94 4.55 -13.79 4.89
N LEU A 95 3.99 -14.92 4.47
CA LEU A 95 3.05 -15.70 5.28
C LEU A 95 3.71 -16.45 6.45
N ALA A 96 5.04 -16.59 6.42
CA ALA A 96 5.80 -17.10 7.55
C ALA A 96 5.88 -16.09 8.70
N ASP A 97 5.66 -14.80 8.44
CA ASP A 97 5.54 -13.77 9.46
C ASP A 97 4.14 -13.82 10.12
N PRO A 98 4.06 -14.10 11.44
CA PRO A 98 2.78 -14.15 12.15
C PRO A 98 1.99 -12.84 12.08
N ALA A 99 2.66 -11.68 12.06
CA ALA A 99 1.98 -10.39 12.03
C ALA A 99 1.24 -10.18 10.70
N ILE A 100 1.87 -10.56 9.59
CA ILE A 100 1.26 -10.49 8.25
C ILE A 100 0.13 -11.51 8.13
N SER A 101 0.35 -12.74 8.60
CA SER A 101 -0.67 -13.80 8.59
C SER A 101 -1.92 -13.40 9.38
N ASP A 102 -1.76 -12.78 10.56
CA ASP A 102 -2.86 -12.28 11.38
C ASP A 102 -3.63 -11.15 10.69
N LEU A 103 -2.94 -10.22 10.03
CA LEU A 103 -3.59 -9.17 9.23
C LEU A 103 -4.41 -9.77 8.08
N PHE A 104 -3.90 -10.80 7.42
CA PHE A 104 -4.60 -11.49 6.34
C PHE A 104 -5.85 -12.22 6.86
N ALA A 105 -5.76 -12.87 8.02
CA ALA A 105 -6.88 -13.54 8.66
C ALA A 105 -7.98 -12.53 9.07
N LYS A 106 -7.60 -11.40 9.65
CA LYS A 106 -8.53 -10.31 10.00
C LYS A 106 -9.23 -9.75 8.77
N ALA A 107 -8.50 -9.52 7.68
CA ALA A 107 -9.09 -9.05 6.43
C ALA A 107 -10.12 -10.05 5.87
N ARG A 108 -9.82 -11.36 5.91
CA ARG A 108 -10.77 -12.42 5.48
C ARG A 108 -12.04 -12.45 6.33
N ALA A 109 -11.92 -12.17 7.63
CA ALA A 109 -13.07 -12.11 8.52
C ALA A 109 -13.93 -10.85 8.32
N ALA A 110 -13.32 -9.76 7.84
CA ALA A 110 -13.96 -8.46 7.70
C ALA A 110 -14.75 -8.29 6.39
N THR A 111 -14.47 -9.07 5.35
CA THR A 111 -15.15 -8.95 4.06
C THR A 111 -15.19 -10.28 3.29
N SER A 112 -16.28 -10.50 2.56
CA SER A 112 -16.43 -11.57 1.57
C SER A 112 -16.07 -11.12 0.14
N ASP A 113 -15.81 -9.83 -0.07
CA ASP A 113 -15.43 -9.28 -1.36
C ASP A 113 -13.97 -9.66 -1.67
N GLU A 114 -13.77 -10.57 -2.62
CA GLU A 114 -12.44 -11.07 -2.99
C GLU A 114 -11.53 -9.96 -3.55
N ILE A 115 -12.09 -8.95 -4.22
CA ILE A 115 -11.33 -7.82 -4.74
C ILE A 115 -10.83 -6.97 -3.57
N ALA A 116 -11.71 -6.67 -2.62
CA ALA A 116 -11.35 -5.98 -1.38
C ALA A 116 -10.19 -6.68 -0.68
N LEU A 117 -10.39 -7.97 -0.43
CA LEU A 117 -9.47 -8.79 0.32
C LEU A 117 -8.09 -8.80 -0.32
N THR A 118 -8.05 -8.99 -1.64
CA THR A 118 -6.78 -9.08 -2.37
C THR A 118 -6.06 -7.73 -2.44
N LEU A 119 -6.79 -6.62 -2.63
CA LEU A 119 -6.19 -5.28 -2.62
C LEU A 119 -5.62 -4.92 -1.24
N TYR A 120 -6.31 -5.33 -0.17
CA TYR A 120 -5.81 -5.15 1.20
C TYR A 120 -4.54 -5.96 1.43
N GLN A 121 -4.56 -7.25 1.10
CA GLN A 121 -3.40 -8.12 1.24
C GLN A 121 -2.20 -7.60 0.43
N ALA A 122 -2.41 -7.16 -0.80
CA ALA A 122 -1.37 -6.55 -1.62
C ALA A 122 -0.81 -5.26 -1.00
N THR A 123 -1.66 -4.46 -0.33
CA THR A 123 -1.24 -3.24 0.38
C THR A 123 -0.32 -3.55 1.55
N ILE A 124 -0.67 -4.55 2.37
CA ILE A 124 0.17 -4.98 3.48
C ILE A 124 1.52 -5.51 2.95
N LEU A 125 1.50 -6.34 1.90
CA LEU A 125 2.73 -6.85 1.30
C LEU A 125 3.62 -5.73 0.76
N ASP A 126 3.04 -4.70 0.15
CA ASP A 126 3.80 -3.54 -0.31
C ASP A 126 4.43 -2.77 0.86
N ALA A 127 3.66 -2.51 1.91
CA ALA A 127 4.13 -1.80 3.09
C ALA A 127 5.28 -2.53 3.80
N GLU A 128 5.25 -3.86 3.82
CA GLU A 128 6.25 -4.71 4.44
C GLU A 128 7.41 -5.10 3.48
N GLY A 129 7.42 -4.58 2.24
CA GLY A 129 8.52 -4.80 1.29
C GLY A 129 8.45 -6.08 0.45
N TYR A 130 7.37 -6.84 0.52
CA TYR A 130 7.12 -8.05 -0.27
C TYR A 130 6.55 -7.73 -1.66
N TYR A 131 7.33 -6.99 -2.45
CA TYR A 131 6.88 -6.41 -3.73
C TYR A 131 6.50 -7.45 -4.80
N LEU A 132 7.21 -8.58 -4.88
CA LEU A 132 6.88 -9.62 -5.85
C LEU A 132 5.57 -10.32 -5.46
N ALA A 133 5.34 -10.54 -4.17
CA ALA A 133 4.09 -11.08 -3.66
C ALA A 133 2.91 -10.13 -3.92
N ARG A 134 3.10 -8.81 -3.73
CA ARG A 134 2.14 -7.77 -4.13
C ARG A 134 1.80 -7.87 -5.61
N ASP A 135 2.81 -7.89 -6.49
CA ASP A 135 2.59 -7.93 -7.94
C ASP A 135 1.88 -9.22 -8.38
N LEU A 136 2.16 -10.35 -7.72
CA LEU A 136 1.43 -11.60 -7.91
C LEU A 136 -0.06 -11.47 -7.59
N LEU A 137 -0.41 -10.85 -6.46
CA LEU A 137 -1.82 -10.65 -6.07
C LEU A 137 -2.54 -9.69 -7.02
N VAL A 138 -1.91 -8.57 -7.39
CA VAL A 138 -2.49 -7.61 -8.35
C VAL A 138 -2.69 -8.24 -9.73
N ARG A 139 -1.76 -9.09 -10.16
CA ARG A 139 -1.90 -9.83 -11.43
C ARG A 139 -3.05 -10.84 -11.39
N ARG A 140 -3.22 -11.59 -10.30
CA ARG A 140 -4.36 -12.51 -10.12
C ARG A 140 -5.71 -11.79 -10.21
N LEU A 141 -5.83 -10.57 -9.66
CA LEU A 141 -7.02 -9.72 -9.83
C LEU A 141 -7.27 -9.34 -11.30
N SER A 142 -6.20 -9.15 -12.06
CA SER A 142 -6.26 -8.77 -13.47
C SER A 142 -6.75 -9.91 -14.37
N GLU A 143 -6.46 -11.14 -13.98
CA GLU A 143 -6.87 -12.36 -14.68
C GLU A 143 -8.33 -12.73 -14.38
N LYS A 144 -8.80 -12.53 -13.13
CA LYS A 144 -10.19 -12.79 -12.72
C LYS A 144 -11.23 -11.83 -13.31
N GLY A 145 -10.85 -10.61 -13.70
CA GLY A 145 -11.77 -9.59 -14.25
C GLY A 145 -11.94 -9.61 -15.77
N LYS A 146 -11.74 -10.78 -16.41
CA LYS A 146 -11.83 -10.98 -17.88
C LYS A 146 -13.08 -11.75 -18.33
N ASP A 147 -13.95 -12.12 -17.40
CA ASP A 147 -15.24 -12.77 -17.67
C ASP A 147 -16.37 -11.75 -17.84
#